data_AF-A0A7G7T2N2-F1
#
_entry.id   AF-A0A7G7T2N2-F1
#
_cell.length_a   1.000
_cell.length_b   1.000
_cell.length_c   1.000
_cell.angle_alpha   90.00
_cell.angle_beta   90.00
_cell.angle_gamma   90.00
#
_symmetry.space_group_name_H-M   'P 1'
#
loop_
_entity.id
_entity.type
_entity.pdbx_description
1 polymer ?
#
loop_
_entity_poly.entity_id
_entity_poly.type
_entity_poly.pdbx_seq_one_letter_code
_entity_poly.pdbx_strand_id
1 'polypeptide(L)' 'MPWCEAEARYRYMLQGVSTFQWSGSYHDRGNTLFVEGHLRAGGEDVPVRCRAVSGARTQDAVIEIDAPPS' A
#
# COMPACT_ATOMS: atom_id res chain seq x y z
N MET A 1 7.68 -2.92 2.48
CA MET A 1 7.68 -1.69 3.30
C MET A 1 6.46 -1.71 4.23
N PRO A 2 6.64 -1.77 5.56
CA PRO A 2 5.54 -2.03 6.50
C PRO A 2 4.41 -0.99 6.46
N TRP A 3 4.70 0.27 6.13
CA TRP A 3 3.71 1.35 6.14
C TRP A 3 2.64 1.22 5.04
N CYS A 4 3.04 0.84 3.82
CA CYS A 4 2.12 0.71 2.68
C CYS A 4 1.14 -0.45 2.91
N GLU A 5 1.64 -1.56 3.44
CA GLU A 5 0.80 -2.69 3.86
C GLU A 5 -0.18 -2.27 4.96
N ALA A 6 0.28 -1.56 5.99
CA ALA A 6 -0.56 -1.15 7.11
C ALA A 6 -1.70 -0.21 6.68
N GLU A 7 -1.41 0.77 5.83
CA GLU A 7 -2.43 1.67 5.29
C GLU A 7 -3.44 0.92 4.43
N ALA A 8 -2.98 0.04 3.53
CA ALA A 8 -3.88 -0.76 2.69
C ALA A 8 -4.80 -1.64 3.54
N ARG A 9 -4.26 -2.34 4.55
CA ARG A 9 -5.04 -3.12 5.51
C ARG A 9 -6.05 -2.27 6.26
N TYR A 10 -5.66 -1.07 6.71
CA TYR A 10 -6.54 -0.15 7.40
C TYR A 10 -7.74 0.28 6.53
N ARG A 11 -7.51 0.59 5.24
CA ARG A 11 -8.60 0.97 4.32
C ARG A 11 -9.60 -0.17 4.09
N TYR A 12 -9.14 -1.41 3.93
CA TYR A 12 -10.03 -2.56 3.83
C TYR A 12 -10.76 -2.89 5.13
N MET A 13 -10.09 -2.71 6.28
CA MET A 13 -10.71 -2.84 7.59
C MET A 13 -11.89 -1.85 7.76
N LEU A 14 -11.73 -0.60 7.33
CA LEU A 14 -12.82 0.40 7.35
C LEU A 14 -14.03 0.01 6.48
N GLN A 15 -13.82 -0.87 5.48
CA GLN A 15 -14.87 -1.39 4.60
C GLN A 15 -15.44 -2.73 5.09
N GLY A 16 -14.97 -3.25 6.24
CA GLY A 16 -15.38 -4.56 6.75
C GLY A 16 -14.82 -5.75 5.96
N VAL A 17 -13.79 -5.52 5.13
CA VAL A 17 -13.15 -6.56 4.31
C VAL A 17 -11.97 -7.17 5.06
N SER A 18 -11.97 -8.49 5.20
CA SER A 18 -10.85 -9.21 5.81
C SER A 18 -9.65 -9.26 4.87
N THR A 19 -8.46 -9.01 5.43
CA THR A 19 -7.17 -9.03 4.71
C THR A 19 -6.30 -10.16 5.24
N PHE A 20 -5.63 -10.90 4.35
CA PHE A 20 -4.88 -12.10 4.74
C PHE A 20 -3.39 -11.92 4.47
N GLN A 21 -3.03 -11.92 3.18
CA GLN A 21 -1.67 -12.02 2.71
C GLN A 21 -1.27 -10.74 2.00
N TRP A 22 -0.06 -10.28 2.28
CA TRP A 22 0.60 -9.20 1.58
C TRP A 22 1.84 -9.75 0.89
N SER A 23 2.05 -9.39 -0.36
CA SER A 23 3.33 -9.54 -1.05
C SER A 23 3.67 -8.22 -1.72
N GLY A 24 4.93 -7.80 -1.69
CA GLY A 24 5.29 -6.55 -2.35
C GLY A 24 6.78 -6.33 -2.44
N SER A 25 7.17 -5.58 -3.46
CA SER A 25 8.51 -5.10 -3.69
C SER A 25 8.56 -3.59 -3.48
N TYR A 26 9.76 -3.05 -3.37
CA TYR A 26 9.97 -1.61 -3.37
C TYR A 26 11.16 -1.28 -4.26
N HIS A 27 11.14 -0.08 -4.82
CA HIS A 27 12.24 0.46 -5.58
C HIS A 27 12.31 1.98 -5.39
N ASP A 28 13.51 2.52 -5.45
CA ASP A 28 13.72 3.97 -5.41
C ASP A 28 13.85 4.50 -6.83
N ARG A 29 13.21 5.64 -7.10
CA ARG A 29 13.38 6.41 -8.33
C ARG A 29 13.58 7.88 -7.95
N GLY A 30 14.82 8.35 -8.09
CA GLY A 30 15.20 9.70 -7.65
C GLY A 30 15.07 9.83 -6.14
N ASN A 31 14.32 10.82 -5.67
CA ASN A 31 14.02 11.01 -4.25
C ASN A 31 12.69 10.36 -3.83
N THR A 32 12.13 9.42 -4.61
CA THR A 32 10.83 8.83 -4.32
C THR A 32 10.98 7.32 -4.18
N LEU A 33 10.48 6.79 -3.07
CA LEU A 33 10.30 5.38 -2.80
C LEU A 33 8.95 4.92 -3.37
N PHE A 34 8.98 3.91 -4.21
CA PHE A 34 7.81 3.24 -4.76
C PHE A 34 7.66 1.88 -4.10
N VAL A 35 6.43 1.55 -3.71
CA VAL A 35 6.05 0.26 -3.16
C VAL A 35 4.95 -0.29 -4.04
N GLU A 36 5.16 -1.49 -4.58
CA GLU A 36 4.18 -2.19 -5.40
C GLU A 36 3.94 -3.55 -4.78
N GLY A 37 2.69 -3.90 -4.56
CA GLY A 37 2.32 -5.14 -3.92
C GLY A 37 0.93 -5.61 -4.27
N HIS A 38 0.60 -6.75 -3.69
CA HIS A 38 -0.67 -7.42 -3.82
C HIS A 38 -1.16 -7.76 -2.41
N LEU A 39 -2.39 -7.35 -2.11
CA LEU A 39 -3.07 -7.61 -0.86
C LEU A 39 -4.25 -8.54 -1.12
N ARG A 40 -4.27 -9.70 -0.46
CA ARG A 40 -5.43 -10.58 -0.50
C ARG A 40 -6.52 -10.04 0.42
N ALA A 41 -7.57 -9.49 -0.17
CA ALA A 41 -8.71 -8.86 0.51
C ALA A 41 -10.01 -9.50 0.04
N GLY A 42 -10.87 -9.97 0.96
CA GLY A 42 -12.17 -10.56 0.59
C GLY A 42 -12.10 -11.81 -0.28
N GLY A 43 -10.95 -12.48 -0.35
CA GLY A 43 -10.71 -13.64 -1.21
C GLY A 43 -10.04 -13.31 -2.55
N GLU A 44 -10.01 -12.03 -2.93
CA GLU A 44 -9.40 -11.52 -4.16
C GLU A 44 -8.00 -11.00 -3.92
N ASP A 45 -7.17 -11.01 -4.95
CA ASP A 45 -5.84 -10.44 -4.91
C ASP A 45 -5.84 -9.03 -5.52
N VAL A 46 -5.57 -8.02 -4.70
CA VAL A 46 -5.75 -6.62 -5.08
C VAL A 46 -4.38 -5.93 -5.23
N PRO A 47 -4.07 -5.33 -6.39
CA PRO A 47 -2.85 -4.56 -6.53
C PRO A 47 -2.89 -3.32 -5.63
N VAL A 48 -1.80 -3.10 -4.91
CA VAL A 48 -1.57 -1.93 -4.05
C VAL A 48 -0.30 -1.25 -4.53
N ARG A 49 -0.41 0.05 -4.77
CA ARG A 49 0.74 0.91 -5.04
C ARG A 49 0.79 1.99 -3.98
N CYS A 50 1.99 2.30 -3.49
CA CYS A 50 2.20 3.45 -2.63
C CYS A 50 3.49 4.16 -3.05
N ARG A 51 3.55 5.47 -2.84
CA ARG A 51 4.76 6.28 -3.08
C ARG A 51 5.07 7.17 -1.87
N ALA A 52 6.34 7.42 -1.61
CA ALA A 52 6.76 8.31 -0.54
C ALA A 52 8.04 9.05 -0.95
N VAL A 53 8.18 10.32 -0.55
CA VAL A 53 9.45 11.03 -0.76
C VAL A 53 10.50 10.47 0.22
N SER A 54 11.61 10.01 -0.32
CA SER A 54 12.77 9.50 0.40
C SER A 54 13.37 10.61 1.28
N GLY A 55 13.59 10.31 2.56
CA GLY A 55 14.02 11.28 3.57
C GLY A 55 12.90 12.09 4.21
N ALA A 56 11.65 12.00 3.74
CA ALA A 56 10.50 12.49 4.48
C ALA A 56 10.23 11.56 5.68
N ARG A 57 9.78 12.12 6.81
CA ARG A 57 9.29 11.26 7.90
C ARG A 57 8.12 10.46 7.37
N THR A 58 7.94 9.22 7.81
CA THR A 58 6.81 8.37 7.40
C THR A 58 5.44 9.03 7.61
N GLN A 59 5.36 10.00 8.53
CA GLN A 59 4.18 10.82 8.81
C GLN A 59 3.86 11.88 7.73
N ASP A 60 4.83 12.24 6.88
CA ASP A 60 4.69 13.21 5.78
C ASP A 60 4.53 12.52 4.41
N ALA A 61 4.43 11.18 4.38
CA ALA A 61 4.32 10.42 3.15
C ALA A 61 2.92 10.57 2.52
N VAL A 62 2.87 10.95 1.24
CA VAL A 62 1.62 11.04 0.46
C VAL A 62 1.22 9.63 0.01
N ILE A 63 0.30 8.99 0.74
CA ILE A 63 -0.15 7.63 0.43
C ILE A 63 -1.29 7.65 -0.60
N GLU A 64 -0.91 7.60 -1.87
CA GLU A 64 -1.84 7.31 -2.97
C GLU A 64 -1.97 5.80 -3.11
N ILE A 65 -3.01 5.23 -2.49
CA ILE A 65 -3.50 3.90 -2.83
C ILE A 65 -4.49 4.10 -3.96
N ASP A 66 -4.14 3.66 -5.17
CA ASP A 66 -5.12 3.46 -6.23
C ASP A 66 -6.17 2.50 -5.68
N ALA A 67 -7.40 2.99 -5.48
CA ALA A 67 -8.52 2.17 -5.05
C ALA A 67 -8.74 1.04 -6.08
N PRO A 68 -9.27 -0.13 -5.66
CA PRO A 68 -9.59 -1.19 -6.60
C PRO A 68 -10.49 -0.64 -7.72
N PRO A 69 -10.32 -1.09 -8.97
CA PRO A 69 -11.26 -0.75 -10.03
C PRO A 69 -12.67 -1.17 -9.57
N SER A 70 -13.58 -0.20 -9.61
CA SER A 70 -15.02 -0.33 -9.35
C SER A 70 -15.71 -1.33 -10.27
#